data_AF-A0A7W0YYF0-F1
#
_entry.id   AF-A0A7W0YYF0-F1
#
_cell.length_a   1.000
_cell.length_b   1.000
_cell.length_c   1.000
_cell.angle_alpha   90.00
_cell.angle_beta   90.00
_cell.angle_gamma   90.00
#
_symmetry.space_group_name_H-M   'P 1'
#
loop_
_entity.id
_entity.type
_entity.pdbx_description
1 polymer ?
#
loop_
_entity_poly.entity_id
_entity_poly.type
_entity_poly.pdbx_seq_one_letter_code
_entity_poly.pdbx_strand_id
1 'polypeptide(L)'
;AQLEARREAGQVTLLGATHWNSAAFEELEAVMRTGRLDAIQIPYNPLEREVEARILPLAEELGLGVLVMRPFGGGDLASRRISDTDLAPLADLGITSWPGALLVWGLSDSRISCAIPATSKPDRARTNASAGSGPWLDPDGRRHVQRLATGSED
;
A
#
# COMPACT_ATOMS: atom_id res chain seq x y z
N ALA A 1 12.92 21.33 12.98
CA ALA A 1 12.74 22.79 13.07
C ALA A 1 11.40 23.25 12.50
N GLN A 2 11.22 23.46 11.18
CA GLN A 2 9.98 24.12 10.69
C GLN A 2 8.69 23.30 10.86
N LEU A 3 8.70 22.00 10.52
CA LEU A 3 7.51 21.15 10.63
C LEU A 3 7.09 20.90 12.09
N GLU A 4 8.05 20.72 12.99
CA GLU A 4 7.78 20.58 14.43
C GLU A 4 7.24 21.87 15.02
N ALA A 5 7.79 23.03 14.65
CA ALA A 5 7.26 24.31 15.10
C ALA A 5 5.79 24.50 14.68
N ARG A 6 5.40 24.02 13.48
CA ARG A 6 4.00 23.99 13.06
C ARG A 6 3.15 23.04 13.90
N ARG A 7 3.70 21.89 14.31
CA ARG A 7 3.02 20.94 15.21
C ARG A 7 2.82 21.52 16.60
N GLU A 8 3.86 22.14 17.16
CA GLU A 8 3.84 22.83 18.45
C GLU A 8 2.86 24.01 18.45
N ALA A 9 2.75 24.72 17.32
CA ALA A 9 1.75 25.77 17.10
C ALA A 9 0.32 25.23 16.83
N GLY A 10 0.12 23.91 16.84
CA GLY A 10 -1.19 23.27 16.62
C GLY A 10 -1.71 23.33 15.17
N GLN A 11 -0.87 23.69 14.21
CA GLN A 11 -1.26 23.82 12.79
C GLN A 11 -1.28 22.48 12.04
N VAL A 12 -0.51 21.50 12.53
CA VAL A 12 -0.48 20.12 12.03
C VAL A 12 -0.44 19.17 13.21
N THR A 13 -1.01 17.96 13.07
CA THR A 13 -1.04 16.97 14.15
C THR A 13 0.05 15.91 13.99
N LEU A 14 0.30 15.49 12.76
CA LEU A 14 1.23 14.41 12.44
C LEU A 14 2.25 14.89 11.39
N LEU A 15 3.48 14.41 11.53
CA LEU A 15 4.55 14.60 10.59
C LEU A 15 4.81 13.29 9.84
N GLY A 16 5.06 13.38 8.54
CA GLY A 16 5.43 12.21 7.77
C GLY A 16 6.44 12.53 6.67
N ALA A 17 7.03 11.47 6.14
CA ALA A 17 7.94 11.52 5.00
C ALA A 17 7.43 10.62 3.88
N THR A 18 7.80 10.95 2.64
CA THR A 18 7.40 10.17 1.47
C THR A 18 8.55 10.08 0.49
N HIS A 19 8.69 8.92 -0.15
CA HIS A 19 9.55 8.78 -1.31
C HIS A 19 8.99 7.71 -2.25
N TRP A 20 8.97 7.99 -3.55
CA TRP A 20 8.39 7.09 -4.56
C TRP A 20 9.41 6.16 -5.22
N ASN A 21 10.71 6.43 -5.05
CA ASN A 21 11.80 5.69 -5.67
C ASN A 21 12.62 4.95 -4.61
N SER A 22 12.84 3.66 -4.83
CA SER A 22 13.62 2.76 -3.95
C SER A 22 15.08 3.18 -3.79
N ALA A 23 15.65 3.91 -4.75
CA ALA A 23 17.02 4.43 -4.67
C ALA A 23 17.24 5.40 -3.49
N ALA A 24 16.20 6.04 -2.96
CA ALA A 24 16.31 6.93 -1.81
C ALA A 24 15.82 6.28 -0.50
N PHE A 25 15.64 4.96 -0.47
CA PHE A 25 15.22 4.29 0.77
C PHE A 25 16.25 4.41 1.88
N GLU A 26 17.54 4.50 1.57
CA GLU A 26 18.56 4.80 2.58
C GLU A 26 18.35 6.17 3.23
N GLU A 27 18.02 7.19 2.45
CA GLU A 27 17.69 8.53 2.98
C GLU A 27 16.40 8.49 3.80
N LEU A 28 15.37 7.80 3.31
CA LEU A 28 14.11 7.64 4.04
C LEU A 28 14.34 6.96 5.40
N GLU A 29 15.14 5.88 5.44
CA GLU A 29 15.52 5.20 6.69
C GLU A 29 16.24 6.14 7.65
N ALA A 30 17.17 6.96 7.15
CA ALA A 30 17.89 7.94 7.97
C ALA A 30 16.92 8.93 8.61
N VAL A 31 15.92 9.41 7.87
CA VAL A 31 14.87 10.29 8.41
C VAL A 31 13.96 9.56 9.40
N MET A 32 13.54 8.33 9.11
CA MET A 32 12.72 7.51 10.02
C MET A 32 13.40 7.33 11.38
N ARG A 33 14.70 7.01 11.39
CA ARG A 33 15.50 6.80 12.61
C ARG A 33 15.71 8.07 13.46
N THR A 34 15.35 9.24 12.96
CA THR A 34 15.38 10.47 13.79
C THR A 34 14.33 10.46 14.90
N GLY A 35 13.30 9.61 14.81
CA GLY A 35 12.18 9.58 15.77
C GLY A 35 11.25 10.79 15.66
N ARG A 36 11.34 11.56 14.55
CA ARG A 36 10.59 12.81 14.35
C ARG A 36 9.31 12.63 13.52
N LEU A 37 9.12 11.46 12.92
CA LEU A 37 7.99 11.13 12.07
C LEU A 37 6.94 10.33 12.84
N ASP A 38 5.68 10.50 12.44
CA ASP A 38 4.54 9.72 12.89
C ASP A 38 4.07 8.72 11.82
N ALA A 39 4.36 8.99 10.54
CA ALA A 39 4.01 8.12 9.43
C ALA A 39 4.95 8.23 8.23
N ILE A 40 4.93 7.24 7.35
CA ILE A 40 5.56 7.26 6.03
C ILE A 40 4.54 7.00 4.92
N GLN A 41 4.85 7.47 3.72
CA GLN A 41 4.13 7.14 2.50
C GLN A 41 5.08 6.56 1.46
N ILE A 42 4.78 5.37 0.96
CA ILE A 42 5.72 4.56 0.17
C ILE A 42 5.03 3.84 -0.99
N PRO A 43 5.74 3.58 -2.11
CA PRO A 43 5.19 2.77 -3.17
C PRO A 43 5.08 1.33 -2.68
N TYR A 44 3.91 0.72 -2.88
CA TYR A 44 3.74 -0.70 -2.58
C TYR A 44 2.63 -1.30 -3.44
N ASN A 45 2.99 -2.28 -4.25
CA ASN A 45 2.07 -3.08 -5.06
C ASN A 45 2.78 -4.40 -5.43
N PRO A 46 2.09 -5.40 -6.00
CA PRO A 46 2.71 -6.67 -6.33
C PRO A 46 3.96 -6.62 -7.22
N LEU A 47 4.16 -5.52 -7.98
CA LEU A 47 5.32 -5.33 -8.86
C LEU A 47 6.41 -4.43 -8.26
N GLU A 48 6.14 -3.76 -7.14
CA GLU A 48 7.04 -2.79 -6.49
C GLU A 48 7.03 -3.09 -4.98
N ARG A 49 7.99 -3.93 -4.56
CA ARG A 49 8.01 -4.64 -3.27
C ARG A 49 9.28 -4.40 -2.46
N GLU A 50 10.17 -3.54 -2.95
CA GLU A 50 11.48 -3.23 -2.36
C GLU A 50 11.37 -2.75 -0.90
N VAL A 51 10.22 -2.17 -0.54
CA VAL A 51 9.89 -1.73 0.82
C VAL A 51 9.83 -2.89 1.81
N GLU A 52 9.48 -4.11 1.38
CA GLU A 52 9.37 -5.29 2.24
C GLU A 52 10.71 -5.67 2.87
N ALA A 53 11.82 -5.37 2.19
CA ALA A 53 13.16 -5.78 2.62
C ALA A 53 13.69 -4.97 3.81
N ARG A 54 13.30 -3.70 3.94
CA ARG A 54 13.85 -2.80 4.97
C ARG A 54 12.91 -1.72 5.51
N ILE A 55 12.05 -1.15 4.66
CA ILE A 55 11.23 0.00 5.05
C ILE A 55 10.05 -0.44 5.91
N LEU A 56 9.32 -1.48 5.50
CA LEU A 56 8.19 -1.99 6.28
C LEU A 56 8.63 -2.56 7.64
N PRO A 57 9.71 -3.38 7.73
CA PRO A 57 10.23 -3.81 9.03
C PRO A 57 10.63 -2.64 9.94
N LEU A 58 11.32 -1.62 9.40
CA LEU A 58 11.72 -0.46 10.19
C LEU A 58 10.51 0.39 10.64
N ALA A 59 9.48 0.52 9.80
CA ALA A 59 8.26 1.22 10.17
C ALA A 59 7.53 0.51 11.32
N GLU A 60 7.48 -0.82 11.31
CA GLU A 60 6.93 -1.62 12.40
C GLU A 60 7.75 -1.48 13.69
N GLU A 61 9.08 -1.58 13.60
CA GLU A 61 10.00 -1.39 14.73
C GLU A 61 9.81 -0.02 15.41
N LEU A 62 9.64 1.03 14.60
CA LEU A 62 9.50 2.41 15.09
C LEU A 62 8.04 2.80 15.41
N GLY A 63 7.07 1.92 15.19
CA GLY A 63 5.65 2.20 15.41
C GLY A 63 5.06 3.28 14.48
N LEU A 64 5.58 3.40 13.26
CA LEU A 64 5.14 4.40 12.28
C LEU A 64 3.89 3.94 11.52
N GLY A 65 2.97 4.87 11.28
CA GLY A 65 1.88 4.63 10.33
C GLY A 65 2.40 4.49 8.89
N VAL A 66 1.82 3.60 8.10
CA VAL A 66 2.26 3.36 6.70
C VAL A 66 1.12 3.57 5.71
N LEU A 67 1.32 4.53 4.81
CA LEU A 67 0.41 4.84 3.72
C LEU A 67 0.96 4.30 2.40
N VAL A 68 0.20 3.44 1.73
CA VAL A 68 0.57 2.90 0.41
C VAL A 68 0.20 3.88 -0.69
N MET A 69 1.21 4.46 -1.36
CA MET A 69 1.05 5.13 -2.64
C MET A 69 1.22 4.15 -3.81
N ARG A 70 0.72 4.54 -4.98
CA ARG A 70 0.78 3.76 -6.22
C ARG A 70 0.29 2.30 -6.08
N PRO A 71 -0.83 2.02 -5.38
CA PRO A 71 -1.33 0.63 -5.26
C PRO A 71 -1.69 0.00 -6.62
N PHE A 72 -1.90 0.83 -7.65
CA PHE A 72 -2.20 0.42 -9.02
C PHE A 72 -1.04 0.61 -10.01
N GLY A 73 0.18 0.88 -9.54
CA GLY A 73 1.35 1.06 -10.41
C GLY A 73 1.21 2.22 -11.41
N GLY A 74 0.48 3.29 -11.06
CA GLY A 74 0.16 4.39 -11.98
C GLY A 74 -1.06 4.14 -12.89
N GLY A 75 -1.75 3.01 -12.71
CA GLY A 75 -2.95 2.62 -13.46
C GLY A 75 -2.71 1.39 -14.34
N ASP A 76 -1.46 1.17 -14.78
CA ASP A 76 -1.09 0.06 -15.66
C ASP A 76 -1.32 -1.30 -15.02
N LEU A 77 -1.11 -1.42 -13.71
CA LEU A 77 -1.37 -2.67 -13.03
C LEU A 77 -2.87 -2.96 -12.95
N ALA A 78 -3.68 -1.94 -12.64
CA ALA A 78 -5.13 -2.08 -12.52
C ALA A 78 -5.85 -2.23 -13.87
N SER A 79 -5.22 -1.83 -14.98
CA SER A 79 -5.77 -1.98 -16.33
C SER A 79 -5.58 -3.37 -16.93
N ARG A 80 -4.77 -4.23 -16.29
CA ARG A 80 -4.59 -5.62 -16.72
C ARG A 80 -5.91 -6.39 -16.71
N ARG A 81 -6.09 -7.18 -17.75
CA ARG A 81 -7.25 -8.07 -17.87
C ARG A 81 -6.92 -9.38 -17.15
N ILE A 82 -7.64 -9.62 -16.05
CA ILE A 82 -7.62 -10.88 -15.30
C ILE A 82 -8.95 -11.60 -15.57
N SER A 83 -8.91 -12.93 -15.74
CA SER A 83 -10.13 -13.68 -16.02
C SER A 83 -10.98 -13.88 -14.76
N ASP A 84 -12.27 -14.10 -14.93
CA ASP A 84 -13.16 -14.41 -13.80
C ASP A 84 -12.74 -15.72 -13.11
N THR A 85 -12.20 -16.68 -13.87
CA THR A 85 -11.63 -17.93 -13.34
C THR A 85 -10.46 -17.67 -12.41
N ASP A 86 -9.59 -16.72 -12.77
CA ASP A 86 -8.44 -16.35 -11.94
C ASP A 86 -8.86 -15.59 -10.68
N LEU A 87 -9.98 -14.86 -10.71
CA LEU A 87 -10.49 -14.17 -9.51
C LEU A 87 -11.37 -15.05 -8.63
N ALA A 88 -11.92 -16.15 -9.16
CA ALA A 88 -12.82 -17.04 -8.44
C ALA A 88 -12.29 -17.50 -7.06
N PRO A 89 -10.99 -17.81 -6.86
CA PRO A 89 -10.45 -18.18 -5.55
C PRO A 89 -10.55 -17.08 -4.48
N LEU A 90 -10.73 -15.81 -4.89
CA LEU A 90 -10.83 -14.67 -3.99
C LEU A 90 -12.29 -14.26 -3.69
N ALA A 91 -13.27 -14.89 -4.37
CA ALA A 91 -14.67 -14.52 -4.29
C ALA A 91 -15.26 -14.71 -2.88
N ASP A 92 -14.81 -15.72 -2.13
CA ASP A 92 -15.24 -15.97 -0.74
C ASP A 92 -14.82 -14.86 0.22
N LEU A 93 -13.80 -14.08 -0.16
CA LEU A 93 -13.36 -12.87 0.54
C LEU A 93 -14.11 -11.61 0.08
N GLY A 94 -15.12 -11.75 -0.78
CA GLY A 94 -15.84 -10.63 -1.39
C GLY A 94 -15.02 -9.86 -2.43
N ILE A 95 -13.86 -10.39 -2.84
CA ILE A 95 -12.98 -9.75 -3.81
C ILE A 95 -13.41 -10.19 -5.21
N THR A 96 -14.18 -9.34 -5.88
CA THR A 96 -14.77 -9.64 -7.20
C THR A 96 -14.19 -8.80 -8.34
N SER A 97 -13.15 -8.01 -8.07
CA SER A 97 -12.51 -7.17 -9.08
C SER A 97 -11.01 -7.11 -8.90
N TRP A 98 -10.30 -6.99 -10.02
CA TRP A 98 -8.83 -6.89 -10.00
C TRP A 98 -8.30 -5.67 -9.22
N PRO A 99 -8.84 -4.44 -9.39
CA PRO A 99 -8.44 -3.32 -8.53
C PRO A 99 -8.71 -3.57 -7.05
N GLY A 100 -9.82 -4.24 -6.71
CA GLY A 100 -10.11 -4.66 -5.34
C GLY A 100 -9.05 -5.63 -4.81
N ALA A 101 -8.66 -6.64 -5.60
CA ALA A 101 -7.62 -7.59 -5.24
C ALA A 101 -6.27 -6.92 -4.96
N LEU A 102 -5.87 -5.93 -5.77
CA LEU A 102 -4.65 -5.15 -5.55
C LEU A 102 -4.67 -4.35 -4.25
N LEU A 103 -5.80 -3.72 -3.92
CA LEU A 103 -5.94 -2.97 -2.66
C LEU A 103 -5.90 -3.89 -1.46
N VAL A 104 -6.70 -4.97 -1.48
CA VAL A 104 -6.72 -5.94 -0.39
C VAL A 104 -5.35 -6.59 -0.23
N TRP A 105 -4.62 -6.89 -1.31
CA TRP A 105 -3.25 -7.41 -1.25
C TRP A 105 -2.30 -6.53 -0.44
N GLY A 106 -2.30 -5.22 -0.69
CA GLY A 106 -1.47 -4.28 0.07
C GLY A 106 -1.92 -4.18 1.52
N LEU A 107 -3.23 -4.07 1.75
CA LEU A 107 -3.85 -3.94 3.08
C LEU A 107 -3.77 -5.22 3.92
N SER A 108 -3.52 -6.37 3.30
CA SER A 108 -3.31 -7.64 4.01
C SER A 108 -1.92 -7.74 4.65
N ASP A 109 -1.09 -6.70 4.56
CA ASP A 109 0.17 -6.62 5.29
C ASP A 109 -0.13 -5.88 6.59
N SER A 110 0.03 -6.54 7.74
CA SER A 110 -0.35 -5.96 9.04
C SER A 110 0.40 -4.67 9.38
N ARG A 111 1.51 -4.39 8.69
CA ARG A 111 2.30 -3.16 8.85
C ARG A 111 1.70 -1.97 8.09
N ILE A 112 0.74 -2.20 7.20
CA ILE A 112 0.08 -1.15 6.40
C ILE A 112 -1.11 -0.57 7.16
N SER A 113 -1.15 0.76 7.27
CA SER A 113 -2.26 1.46 7.93
C SER A 113 -3.36 1.87 6.95
N CYS A 114 -2.99 2.24 5.71
CA CYS A 114 -3.94 2.73 4.72
C CYS A 114 -3.37 2.61 3.29
N ALA A 115 -4.25 2.49 2.29
CA ALA A 115 -3.90 2.63 0.88
C ALA A 115 -4.59 3.85 0.28
N ILE A 116 -3.88 4.60 -0.57
CA ILE A 116 -4.38 5.84 -1.18
C ILE A 116 -4.50 5.74 -2.70
N PRO A 117 -5.46 4.96 -3.23
CA PRO A 117 -5.71 4.90 -4.67
C PRO A 117 -6.32 6.19 -5.20
N ALA A 118 -5.77 6.71 -6.30
CA ALA A 118 -6.34 7.86 -7.00
C ALA A 118 -7.42 7.43 -8.00
N THR A 119 -8.51 8.20 -8.09
CA THR A 119 -9.51 8.05 -9.15
C THR A 119 -10.28 9.35 -9.35
N SER A 120 -10.68 9.62 -10.60
CA SER A 120 -11.59 10.71 -10.96
C SER A 120 -13.06 10.27 -11.04
N LYS A 121 -13.36 8.98 -10.84
CA LYS A 121 -14.71 8.42 -10.99
C LYS A 121 -15.33 8.10 -9.62
N PRO A 122 -16.46 8.72 -9.24
CA PRO A 122 -17.10 8.48 -7.93
C PRO A 122 -17.41 7.02 -7.62
N ASP A 123 -17.84 6.24 -8.61
CA ASP A 123 -18.12 4.81 -8.40
C ASP A 123 -16.86 4.01 -8.06
N ARG A 124 -15.73 4.33 -8.72
CA ARG A 124 -14.44 3.73 -8.37
C ARG A 124 -14.00 4.13 -6.98
N ALA A 125 -14.28 5.36 -6.54
CA ALA A 125 -13.94 5.79 -5.19
C ALA A 125 -14.69 4.95 -4.14
N ARG A 126 -15.99 4.68 -4.36
CA ARG A 126 -16.78 3.77 -3.50
C ARG A 126 -16.22 2.35 -3.48
N THR A 127 -15.93 1.77 -4.65
CA THR A 127 -15.36 0.41 -4.74
C THR A 127 -13.96 0.32 -4.12
N ASN A 128 -13.12 1.35 -4.29
CA ASN A 128 -11.81 1.39 -3.64
C ASN A 128 -11.95 1.44 -2.12
N ALA A 129 -12.90 2.23 -1.60
CA ALA A 129 -13.14 2.33 -0.17
C ALA A 129 -13.64 1.01 0.45
N SER A 130 -14.44 0.22 -0.27
CA SER A 130 -14.93 -1.07 0.25
C SER A 130 -13.80 -2.09 0.45
N ALA A 131 -12.70 -2.01 -0.32
CA ALA A 131 -11.52 -2.87 -0.11
C ALA A 131 -10.84 -2.63 1.24
N GLY A 132 -11.08 -1.49 1.90
CA GLY A 132 -10.53 -1.13 3.20
C GLY A 132 -11.19 -1.83 4.40
N SER A 133 -12.23 -2.64 4.19
CA SER A 133 -13.00 -3.26 5.28
C SER A 133 -12.66 -4.74 5.52
N GLY A 134 -11.71 -5.29 4.75
CA GLY A 134 -11.45 -6.73 4.73
C GLY A 134 -12.62 -7.53 4.12
N PRO A 135 -12.59 -8.87 4.23
CA PRO A 135 -11.55 -9.67 4.87
C PRO A 135 -10.17 -9.59 4.18
N TRP A 136 -9.12 -9.93 4.92
CA TRP A 136 -7.73 -9.87 4.45
C TRP A 136 -7.30 -11.19 3.82
N LEU A 137 -6.38 -11.11 2.85
CA LEU A 137 -5.73 -12.26 2.24
C LEU A 137 -4.75 -12.89 3.22
N ASP A 138 -4.76 -14.21 3.30
CA ASP A 138 -3.68 -14.97 3.93
C ASP A 138 -2.43 -15.00 3.01
N PRO A 139 -1.31 -15.62 3.45
CA PRO A 139 -0.12 -15.70 2.62
C PRO A 139 -0.31 -16.37 1.26
N ASP A 140 -1.24 -17.33 1.13
CA ASP A 140 -1.52 -18.03 -0.12
C ASP A 140 -2.32 -17.14 -1.08
N GLY A 141 -3.36 -16.46 -0.59
CA GLY A 141 -4.13 -15.47 -1.34
C GLY A 141 -3.24 -14.31 -1.81
N ARG A 142 -2.30 -13.85 -0.96
CA ARG A 142 -1.33 -12.84 -1.35
C ARG A 142 -0.40 -13.31 -2.48
N ARG A 143 0.10 -14.55 -2.42
CA ARG A 143 0.92 -15.15 -3.48
C ARG A 143 0.13 -15.31 -4.77
N HIS A 144 -1.13 -15.71 -4.69
CA HIS A 144 -1.99 -15.84 -5.86
C HIS A 144 -2.16 -14.50 -6.59
N VAL A 145 -2.50 -13.42 -5.89
CA VAL A 145 -2.57 -12.06 -6.49
C VAL A 145 -1.23 -11.64 -7.09
N GLN A 146 -0.10 -11.96 -6.44
CA GLN A 146 1.24 -11.67 -6.99
C GLN A 146 1.48 -12.37 -8.33
N ARG A 147 1.14 -13.66 -8.46
CA ARG A 147 1.30 -14.39 -9.73
C ARG A 147 0.46 -13.78 -10.85
N LEU A 148 -0.79 -13.42 -10.56
CA LEU A 148 -1.66 -12.72 -11.53
C LEU A 148 -1.06 -11.37 -11.95
N ALA A 149 -0.43 -10.66 -11.01
CA ALA A 149 0.25 -9.41 -11.30
C ALA A 149 1.55 -9.59 -12.09
N THR A 150 2.31 -10.67 -11.93
CA THR A 150 3.53 -10.91 -12.71
C THR A 150 3.26 -11.56 -14.07
N GLY A 151 2.09 -12.19 -14.25
CA GLY A 151 1.78 -12.98 -15.43
C GLY A 151 2.59 -14.29 -15.49
N SER A 152 3.02 -14.80 -14.33
CA SER A 152 3.76 -16.06 -14.24
C SER A 152 2.80 -17.23 -14.14
N GLU A 153 2.91 -18.19 -15.06
CA GLU A 153 2.34 -19.54 -14.90
C GLU A 153 3.28 -20.39 -14.03
N ASP A 154 2.74 -21.40 -13.32
CA ASP A 154 3.50 -22.31 -12.45
C ASP A 154 4.53 -23.18 -13.20
#